data_AF-S0F607-F1
#
_entry.id   AF-S0F607-F1
#
_cell.length_a   1.000
_cell.length_b   1.000
_cell.length_c   1.000
_cell.angle_alpha   90.00
_cell.angle_beta   90.00
_cell.angle_gamma   90.00
#
_symmetry.space_group_name_H-M   'P 1'
#
loop_
_entity.id
_entity.type
_entity.pdbx_description
1 polymer ?
#
loop_
_entity_poly.entity_id
_entity_poly.type
_entity_poly.pdbx_seq_one_letter_code
_entity_poly.pdbx_strand_id
1 'polypeptide(L)' 'MLECTDLDVQEISNQLGFSDQSVFGKFFIRQTGLSPLKFRMRKEELRKQ' A
#
# COMPACT_ATOMS: atom_id res chain seq x y z
N MET A 1 1.66 -20.66 7.34
CA MET A 1 1.00 -19.38 7.63
C MET A 1 1.85 -18.30 6.97
N LEU A 2 1.43 -17.77 5.82
CA LEU A 2 2.16 -16.66 5.20
C LEU A 2 2.01 -15.46 6.14
N GLU A 3 3.05 -15.18 6.90
CA GLU A 3 3.23 -13.92 7.61
C GLU A 3 3.49 -12.83 6.55
N CYS A 4 2.45 -12.51 5.79
CA CYS A 4 2.36 -11.33 4.97
C CYS A 4 2.27 -10.15 5.92
N THR A 5 3.41 -9.63 6.37
CA THR A 5 3.53 -8.23 6.77
C THR A 5 3.43 -7.35 5.51
N ASP A 6 2.31 -7.51 4.81
CA ASP A 6 1.78 -6.64 3.80
C ASP A 6 0.79 -5.78 4.54
N LEU A 7 1.31 -4.79 5.27
CA LEU A 7 0.48 -3.77 5.93
C LEU A 7 -0.65 -3.43 4.99
N ASP A 8 -1.88 -3.71 5.44
CA ASP A 8 -2.98 -3.63 4.51
C ASP A 8 -3.11 -2.17 4.03
N VAL A 9 -3.60 -1.89 2.81
CA VAL A 9 -3.81 -0.49 2.39
C VAL A 9 -4.67 0.22 3.43
N GLN A 10 -5.55 -0.53 4.09
CA GLN A 10 -6.30 -0.13 5.27
C GLN A 10 -5.46 0.18 6.51
N GLU A 11 -4.44 -0.62 6.82
CA GLU A 11 -3.57 -0.39 7.98
C GLU A 11 -2.67 0.82 7.80
N ILE A 12 -2.16 1.02 6.58
CA ILE A 12 -1.38 2.22 6.24
C ILE A 12 -2.27 3.46 6.27
N SER A 13 -3.51 3.34 5.75
CA SER A 13 -4.53 4.39 5.86
C SER A 13 -4.78 4.77 7.33
N ASN A 14 -5.01 3.77 8.20
CA ASN A 14 -5.27 3.97 9.62
C ASN A 14 -4.06 4.59 10.35
N GLN A 15 -2.83 4.11 10.10
CA GLN A 15 -1.62 4.66 10.73
C GLN A 15 -1.37 6.12 10.37
N LEU A 16 -1.75 6.52 9.15
CA LEU A 16 -1.64 7.90 8.70
C LEU A 16 -2.85 8.77 9.10
N GLY A 17 -3.85 8.18 9.78
CA GLY A 17 -5.06 8.88 10.22
C GLY A 17 -6.09 9.13 9.11
N PHE A 18 -6.01 8.42 7.99
CA PHE A 18 -7.01 8.49 6.94
C PHE A 18 -8.21 7.61 7.29
N SER A 19 -9.39 8.22 7.36
CA SER A 19 -10.66 7.53 7.59
C SER A 19 -11.08 6.61 6.43
N ASP A 20 -10.61 6.89 5.21
CA ASP A 20 -10.99 6.18 4.00
C ASP A 20 -9.81 5.81 3.10
N GLN A 21 -9.78 4.55 2.67
CA GLN A 21 -8.76 4.01 1.78
C GLN A 21 -8.72 4.72 0.41
N SER A 22 -9.85 5.28 -0.03
CA SER A 22 -9.92 6.04 -1.29
C SER A 22 -9.14 7.34 -1.26
N VAL A 23 -9.09 8.01 -0.09
CA VAL A 23 -8.30 9.23 0.11
C VAL A 23 -6.82 8.89 0.18
N PHE A 24 -6.50 7.84 0.95
CA PHE A 24 -5.14 7.30 1.01
C PHE A 24 -4.61 6.92 -0.38
N GLY A 25 -5.40 6.23 -1.21
CA GLY A 25 -4.97 5.84 -2.56
C GLY A 25 -4.59 7.05 -3.43
N LYS A 26 -5.36 8.14 -3.37
CA LYS A 26 -5.06 9.38 -4.11
C LYS A 26 -3.81 10.08 -3.55
N PHE A 27 -3.68 10.14 -2.23
CA PHE A 27 -2.50 10.69 -1.55
C PHE A 27 -1.24 9.89 -1.90
N PHE A 28 -1.32 8.56 -1.85
CA PHE A 28 -0.22 7.66 -2.13
C PHE A 28 0.27 7.78 -3.58
N ILE A 29 -0.65 7.88 -4.54
CA ILE A 29 -0.29 8.15 -5.94
C ILE A 29 0.38 9.51 -6.09
N ARG A 30 -0.11 10.55 -5.44
CA ARG A 30 0.54 11.87 -5.46
C ARG A 30 1.94 11.84 -4.86
N GLN A 31 2.14 11.06 -3.81
CA GLN A 31 3.40 11.02 -3.06
C GLN A 31 4.45 10.11 -3.70
N THR A 32 4.02 8.95 -4.24
CA THR A 32 4.92 7.91 -4.78
C THR A 32 4.89 7.82 -6.31
N GLY A 33 3.93 8.48 -6.97
CA GLY A 33 3.69 8.37 -8.40
C GLY A 33 3.04 7.05 -8.83
N LEU A 34 2.75 6.14 -7.91
CA LEU A 34 2.26 4.79 -8.20
C LEU A 34 0.99 4.48 -7.40
N SER A 35 0.10 3.69 -7.99
CA SER A 35 -1.07 3.16 -7.26
C SER A 35 -0.61 2.17 -6.18
N PRO A 36 -1.23 2.15 -4.99
CA PRO A 36 -0.95 1.16 -3.94
C PRO A 36 -0.97 -0.29 -4.47
N LEU A 37 -1.86 -0.58 -5.42
CA LEU A 37 -1.96 -1.90 -6.05
C LEU A 37 -0.72 -2.22 -6.91
N LYS A 38 -0.26 -1.27 -7.73
CA LYS A 38 0.98 -1.41 -8.52
C LYS A 38 2.21 -1.51 -7.63
N PHE A 39 2.21 -0.78 -6.51
CA PHE A 39 3.28 -0.86 -5.51
C PHE A 39 3.34 -2.24 -4.86
N ARG A 40 2.19 -2.83 -4.52
CA ARG A 40 2.10 -4.21 -4.01
C ARG A 40 2.63 -5.23 -5.01
N MET A 41 2.16 -5.19 -6.26
CA MET A 41 2.63 -6.12 -7.30
C MET A 41 4.16 -6.02 -7.49
N ARG A 42 4.72 -4.80 -7.51
CA ARG A 42 6.17 -4.60 -7.63
C ARG A 42 6.94 -5.10 -6.40
N LYS A 43 6.38 -5.00 -5.20
CA LYS A 43 7.00 -5.50 -3.97
C LYS A 43 7.05 -7.04 -3.95
N GLU A 44 6.04 -7.71 -4.50
CA GLU A 44 6.05 -9.17 -4.68
C GLU A 44 7.11 -9.61 -5.70
N GLU A 45 7.30 -8.85 -6.78
CA GLU A 45 8.37 -9.11 -7.76
C GLU A 45 9.77 -8.93 -7.14
N LEU A 46 9.96 -7.90 -6.31
CA LEU A 46 11.22 -7.66 -5.58
C LEU A 46 11.51 -8.73 -4.51
N ARG A 47 10.49 -9.39 -3.94
CA ARG A 47 10.67 -10.50 -3.00
C ARG A 47 11.04 -11.82 -3.68
N LYS A 48 10.90 -11.92 -5.01
CA LYS A 48 11.24 -13.13 -5.79
C LYS A 48 12.66 -13.11 -6.37
N GLN A 49 13.49 -12.15 -6.00
CA GLN A 49 14.91 -12.06 -6.37
C GLN A 49 15.81 -12.35 -5.17
#